data_AF-D2I486-F1
#
_entry.id   AF-D2I486-F1
#
_cell.length_a   1.000
_cell.length_b   1.000
_cell.length_c   1.000
_cell.angle_alpha   90.00
_cell.angle_beta   90.00
_cell.angle_gamma   90.00
#
_symmetry.space_group_name_H-M   'P 1'
#
loop_
_entity.id
_entity.type
_entity.pdbx_description
1 polymer ?
#
loop_
_entity_poly.entity_id
_entity_poly.type
_entity_poly.pdbx_seq_one_letter_code
_entity_poly.pdbx_strand_id
1 'polypeptide(L)' 'MSSHKTFQIKRFLSKKQKQNHPIPQWIQMKTGNKIRY' A
#
# COMPACT_ATOMS: atom_id res chain seq x y z
N MET A 1 10.19 14.25 19.83
CA MET A 1 9.87 15.34 18.86
C MET A 1 9.48 14.72 17.53
N SER A 2 8.40 15.16 16.89
CA SER A 2 8.08 14.72 15.52
C SER A 2 8.92 15.52 14.52
N SER A 3 9.35 14.86 13.44
CA SER A 3 10.05 15.56 12.36
C SER A 3 9.10 16.56 11.70
N HIS A 4 9.52 17.82 11.58
CA HIS A 4 8.77 18.84 10.86
C HIS A 4 8.87 18.56 9.36
N LYS A 5 7.82 17.96 8.79
CA LYS A 5 7.75 17.59 7.36
C LYS A 5 6.72 18.45 6.65
N THR A 6 6.99 18.75 5.38
CA THR A 6 6.05 19.46 4.51
C THR A 6 4.79 18.63 4.27
N PHE A 7 3.68 19.30 3.92
CA PHE A 7 2.40 18.64 3.67
C PHE A 7 2.47 17.61 2.54
N GLN A 8 3.24 17.89 1.49
CA GLN A 8 3.45 16.98 0.37
C GLN A 8 4.10 15.66 0.84
N ILE A 9 5.15 15.73 1.66
CA ILE A 9 5.83 14.55 2.21
C ILE A 9 4.87 13.75 3.09
N LYS A 10 4.08 14.41 3.93
CA LYS A 10 3.07 13.74 4.78
C LYS A 10 2.04 12.99 3.95
N ARG A 11 1.54 13.58 2.86
CA ARG A 11 0.62 12.91 1.92
C ARG A 11 1.24 11.72 1.21
N PHE A 12 2.51 11.83 0.82
CA PHE A 12 3.23 10.73 0.20
C PHE A 12 3.38 9.56 1.18
N LEU A 13 3.85 9.84 2.40
CA LEU A 13 4.03 8.83 3.45
C LEU A 13 2.70 8.14 3.81
N SER A 14 1.62 8.90 3.96
CA SER A 14 0.31 8.31 4.28
C SER A 14 -0.21 7.40 3.14
N LYS A 15 0.02 7.77 1.88
CA LYS A 15 -0.31 6.91 0.72
C LYS A 15 0.53 5.63 0.74
N LYS A 16 1.83 5.72 1.02
CA LYS A 16 2.72 4.55 1.09
C LYS A 16 2.34 3.61 2.23
N GLN A 17 2.00 4.15 3.39
CA GLN A 17 1.50 3.35 4.51
C GLN A 17 0.22 2.60 4.15
N LYS A 18 -0.71 3.24 3.43
CA LYS A 18 -1.93 2.58 2.94
C LYS A 18 -1.67 1.53 1.86
N GLN A 19 -0.62 1.66 1.05
CA GLN A 19 -0.25 0.68 0.03
C GLN A 19 0.36 -0.60 0.62
N ASN A 20 0.91 -0.54 1.83
CA ASN A 20 1.51 -1.69 2.49
C ASN A 20 0.43 -2.58 3.14
N HIS A 21 -0.25 -3.38 2.33
CA HIS A 21 -1.22 -4.38 2.78
C HIS A 21 -1.13 -5.65 1.92
N PRO A 22 -1.48 -6.83 2.49
CA PRO A 22 -1.48 -8.08 1.75
C PRO A 22 -2.58 -8.11 0.69
N ILE A 23 -2.38 -8.95 -0.32
CA ILE A 23 -3.31 -9.09 -1.44
C ILE A 23 -4.58 -9.82 -0.98
N PRO A 24 -5.78 -9.29 -1.28
CA PRO A 24 -7.04 -9.95 -0.97
C PRO A 24 -7.20 -11.32 -1.64
N GLN A 25 -7.75 -12.29 -0.90
CA GLN A 25 -7.91 -13.67 -1.34
C GLN A 25 -8.72 -13.82 -2.64
N TRP A 26 -9.79 -13.03 -2.83
CA TRP A 26 -10.62 -13.11 -4.05
C TRP A 26 -9.86 -12.70 -5.31
N ILE A 27 -8.79 -11.90 -5.19
CA ILE A 27 -7.90 -11.59 -6.31
C ILE A 27 -7.05 -12.82 -6.65
N GLN A 28 -6.58 -13.56 -5.65
CA GLN A 28 -5.82 -14.80 -5.87
C GLN A 28 -6.68 -15.88 -6.55
N MET A 29 -7.98 -15.92 -6.26
CA MET A 29 -8.90 -16.90 -6.85
C MET A 29 -9.27 -16.62 -8.32
N LYS A 30 -8.89 -15.47 -8.89
CA LYS A 30 -9.19 -15.16 -10.30
C LYS A 30 -8.41 -16.07 -11.25
N THR A 31 -9.12 -16.73 -12.15
CA THR A 31 -8.53 -17.56 -13.21
C THR A 31 -7.57 -16.73 -14.08
N GLY A 32 -6.39 -17.29 -14.38
CA GLY A 32 -5.35 -16.61 -15.17
C GLY A 32 -4.50 -15.60 -14.38
N ASN A 33 -4.71 -15.46 -13.07
CA ASN A 33 -3.86 -14.61 -12.24
C ASN A 33 -2.50 -15.29 -11.95
N LYS A 34 -1.39 -14.55 -12.14
CA LYS A 34 -0.01 -15.02 -11.89
C LYS A 34 0.56 -14.55 -10.54
N ILE A 35 -0.20 -13.75 -9.79
CA ILE A 35 0.21 -13.18 -8.50
C ILE A 35 0.20 -14.27 -7.41
N ARG A 36 1.32 -14.47 -6.70
CA ARG A 36 1.53 -15.57 -5.74
C ARG A 36 2.03 -15.14 -4.34
N TYR A 37 2.15 -13.84 -4.08
CA TYR A 37 2.66 -13.30 -2.83
C TYR A 37 1.88 -12.05 -2.42
#